data_AF-A0A955FR76-F1
#
_entry.id   AF-A0A955FR76-F1
#
_cell.length_a   1.000
_cell.length_b   1.000
_cell.length_c   1.000
_cell.angle_alpha   90.00
_cell.angle_beta   90.00
_cell.angle_gamma   90.00
#
_symmetry.space_group_name_H-M   'P 1'
#
loop_
_entity.id
_entity.type
_entity.pdbx_description
1 polymer ?
#
loop_
_entity_poly.entity_id
_entity_poly.type
_entity_poly.pdbx_seq_one_letter_code
_entity_poly.pdbx_strand_id
1 'polypeptide(L)'
;MSIKKLITGSLIALAIVAGVTVGVKKVQAAQIPWTGDNLPSIKTPAFNIYTDLPYGDGDESDFVRLRTSTGDPTVPAVNGPFTDPLNAACNVGDKYDIRTYIHNGADDDYNDNGNGTAIASNVTVRMTAPLETTSNKFVFRSVISGTGHDEQGNPVPVTTVRDRGTLNCGSNVQLKLVPHTVHVYSRSYGWISADDSAVNGSLLVGSRTPGSGVQWGCFFDRILVVYTVEVTPVPVVPAYTCDVLTAESLGNRRFRYTLRYTATNGATFKDVTYEFGDGAKETTTATTVEHVYGQDGNYTTKATVTFMVNGQMVTAPVNPACSTQVSANTPKDNCPIPGKENLPKDSPECRLPDTGIGELFGLFTATTVAGAAAHHVYSTRKFTDSL
;
A
#
# COMPACT_ATOMS: atom_id res chain seq x y z
N MET A 1 -39.61 29.63 11.20
CA MET A 1 -39.72 29.90 9.76
C MET A 1 -38.33 30.26 9.24
N SER A 2 -37.87 29.50 8.23
CA SER A 2 -36.73 29.76 7.35
C SER A 2 -35.28 29.55 7.85
N ILE A 3 -34.74 28.43 7.38
CA ILE A 3 -33.33 28.11 7.13
C ILE A 3 -32.79 29.02 6.02
N LYS A 4 -31.59 29.61 6.18
CA LYS A 4 -30.70 29.93 5.04
C LYS A 4 -29.21 29.73 5.40
N LYS A 5 -28.58 28.91 4.54
CA LYS A 5 -27.17 28.56 4.37
C LYS A 5 -26.21 29.75 4.48
N LEU A 6 -24.96 29.49 4.87
CA LEU A 6 -23.81 29.83 3.99
C LEU A 6 -22.58 28.96 4.30
N ILE A 7 -21.99 28.48 3.20
CA ILE A 7 -20.72 27.73 3.05
C ILE A 7 -19.58 28.75 3.09
N THR A 8 -18.42 28.46 3.71
CA THR A 8 -17.06 28.55 3.09
C THR A 8 -15.91 28.44 4.10
N GLY A 9 -14.98 27.52 3.79
CA GLY A 9 -13.52 27.68 3.91
C GLY A 9 -12.91 28.08 5.26
N SER A 10 -12.56 27.11 6.10
CA SER A 10 -11.55 27.33 7.14
C SER A 10 -10.15 27.30 6.51
N LEU A 11 -9.55 28.49 6.38
CA LEU A 11 -8.11 28.66 6.35
C LEU A 11 -7.50 27.98 7.59
N ILE A 12 -6.59 27.03 7.38
CA ILE A 12 -5.69 26.54 8.42
C ILE A 12 -4.69 27.67 8.68
N ALA A 13 -4.94 28.44 9.74
CA ALA A 13 -3.98 29.39 10.28
C ALA A 13 -2.77 28.60 10.83
N LEU A 14 -1.63 28.77 10.19
CA LEU A 14 -0.34 28.28 10.64
C LEU A 14 0.06 29.09 11.89
N ALA A 15 -0.25 28.57 13.08
CA ALA A 15 0.24 29.15 14.31
C ALA A 15 1.73 28.79 14.48
N ILE A 16 2.60 29.74 14.12
CA ILE A 16 4.01 29.74 14.49
C ILE A 16 4.06 29.96 16.00
N VAL A 17 4.10 28.88 16.77
CA VAL A 17 4.50 28.95 18.18
C VAL A 17 6.02 29.07 18.19
N ALA A 18 6.50 30.29 18.35
CA ALA A 18 7.87 30.57 18.75
C ALA A 18 8.08 29.99 20.16
N GLY A 19 8.44 28.71 20.21
CA GLY A 19 8.83 28.04 21.44
C GLY A 19 10.14 28.64 21.93
N VAL A 20 10.06 29.39 23.03
CA VAL A 20 11.21 29.75 23.85
C VAL A 20 11.92 28.45 24.23
N THR A 21 13.04 28.17 23.59
CA THR A 21 13.91 27.05 23.94
C THR A 21 14.61 27.39 25.25
N VAL A 22 13.97 27.05 26.37
CA VAL A 22 14.70 26.88 27.62
C VAL A 22 15.65 25.70 27.36
N GLY A 23 16.94 26.01 27.21
CA GLY A 23 17.98 25.02 26.97
C GLY A 23 18.08 24.06 28.14
N VAL A 24 17.33 22.96 28.08
CA VAL A 24 17.61 21.78 28.89
C VAL A 24 18.93 21.24 28.33
N LYS A 25 20.06 21.59 28.96
CA LYS A 25 21.32 20.93 28.70
C LYS A 25 21.05 19.42 28.81
N LYS A 26 21.26 18.69 27.72
CA LYS A 26 21.31 17.23 27.76
C LYS A 26 22.41 16.88 28.76
N VAL A 27 22.04 16.38 29.93
CA VAL A 27 22.98 15.69 30.81
C VAL A 27 23.23 14.34 30.14
N GLN A 28 24.25 14.26 29.29
CA GLN A 28 24.88 12.98 29.01
C GLN A 28 25.42 12.47 30.35
N ALA A 29 25.28 11.18 30.63
CA ALA A 29 25.93 10.58 31.79
C ALA A 29 27.43 10.92 31.73
N ALA A 30 28.03 11.22 32.88
CA ALA A 30 29.45 11.54 32.94
C ALA A 30 30.24 10.33 32.43
N GLN A 31 30.96 10.50 31.32
CA GLN A 31 31.86 9.49 30.78
C GLN A 31 33.15 9.49 31.60
N ILE A 32 33.61 8.31 32.03
CA ILE A 32 34.80 8.10 32.85
C ILE A 32 35.78 7.24 32.05
N PRO A 33 36.91 7.80 31.59
CA PRO A 33 37.95 7.02 30.94
C PRO A 33 38.50 5.94 31.87
N TRP A 34 38.62 4.73 31.35
CA TRP A 34 39.24 3.63 32.07
C TRP A 34 40.74 3.82 32.15
N THR A 35 41.29 3.86 33.36
CA THR A 35 42.71 4.13 33.63
C THR A 35 43.43 2.97 34.33
N GLY A 36 42.84 1.77 34.31
CA GLY A 36 43.32 0.63 35.09
C GLY A 36 42.75 0.63 36.51
N ASP A 37 43.58 0.28 37.49
CA ASP A 37 43.17 0.12 38.89
C ASP A 37 42.89 1.46 39.62
N ASN A 38 43.16 2.60 38.98
CA ASN A 38 43.02 3.94 39.56
C ASN A 38 41.73 4.66 39.12
N LEU A 39 40.61 3.93 39.08
CA LEU A 39 39.30 4.51 38.79
C LEU A 39 38.78 5.29 40.01
N PRO A 40 37.99 6.36 39.80
CA PRO A 40 37.27 6.99 40.90
C PRO A 40 36.31 5.99 41.53
N SER A 41 36.29 5.89 42.86
CA SER A 41 35.33 5.05 43.57
C SER A 41 33.93 5.66 43.49
N ILE A 42 32.97 4.90 42.95
CA ILE A 42 31.60 5.33 42.69
C ILE A 42 30.66 4.54 43.59
N LYS A 43 30.11 5.20 44.61
CA LYS A 43 29.29 4.54 45.64
C LYS A 43 27.85 4.27 45.23
N THR A 44 27.36 4.93 44.19
CA THR A 44 25.94 4.90 43.77
C THR A 44 25.81 4.45 42.33
N PRO A 45 24.68 3.86 41.92
CA PRO A 45 24.60 3.26 40.60
C PRO A 45 24.74 4.28 39.49
N ALA A 46 25.48 3.91 38.46
CA ALA A 46 25.70 4.75 37.29
C ALA A 46 25.87 3.86 36.06
N PHE A 47 24.90 3.92 35.15
CA PHE A 47 24.87 3.01 34.02
C PHE A 47 25.81 3.45 32.89
N ASN A 48 26.59 2.50 32.38
CA ASN A 48 27.29 2.61 31.10
C ASN A 48 28.16 3.88 30.97
N ILE A 49 28.95 4.15 32.00
CA ILE A 49 29.71 5.39 32.13
C ILE A 49 31.16 5.26 31.69
N TYR A 50 31.71 4.04 31.58
CA TYR A 50 33.14 3.89 31.30
C TYR A 50 33.47 4.02 29.81
N THR A 51 34.58 4.68 29.51
CA THR A 51 35.15 4.77 28.15
C THR A 51 36.54 4.13 28.11
N ASP A 52 37.07 3.91 26.91
CA ASP A 52 38.42 3.39 26.70
C ASP A 52 38.68 2.03 27.35
N LEU A 53 37.64 1.18 27.44
CA LEU A 53 37.78 -0.14 28.00
C LEU A 53 38.73 -1.02 27.14
N PRO A 54 39.62 -1.80 27.79
CA PRO A 54 40.52 -2.71 27.10
C PRO A 54 39.74 -3.85 26.42
N TYR A 55 40.43 -4.66 25.61
CA TYR A 55 39.87 -5.84 24.94
C TYR A 55 38.74 -5.58 23.92
N GLY A 56 38.60 -4.34 23.45
CA GLY A 56 37.66 -4.00 22.38
C GLY A 56 36.23 -3.75 22.85
N ASP A 57 35.99 -3.70 24.16
CA ASP A 57 34.70 -3.29 24.74
C ASP A 57 34.44 -1.80 24.46
N GLY A 58 35.50 -0.97 24.45
CA GLY A 58 35.47 0.41 23.97
C GLY A 58 34.70 1.35 24.89
N ASP A 59 33.79 2.14 24.31
CA ASP A 59 32.93 3.08 25.04
C ASP A 59 31.61 2.40 25.45
N GLU A 60 31.33 2.30 26.76
CA GLU A 60 30.10 1.70 27.28
C GLU A 60 28.86 2.54 27.00
N SER A 61 29.01 3.84 26.71
CA SER A 61 27.89 4.71 26.34
C SER A 61 27.38 4.46 24.92
N ASP A 62 28.19 3.79 24.09
CA ASP A 62 27.81 3.21 22.79
C ASP A 62 27.43 1.73 23.00
N PHE A 63 26.27 1.55 23.65
CA PHE A 63 25.79 0.26 24.13
C PHE A 63 24.78 -0.43 23.24
N VAL A 64 24.29 0.23 22.19
CA VAL A 64 23.43 -0.37 21.17
C VAL A 64 24.25 -0.61 19.92
N ARG A 65 24.75 -1.83 19.78
CA ARG A 65 25.59 -2.23 18.64
C ARG A 65 25.02 -3.42 17.90
N LEU A 66 25.43 -3.59 16.65
CA LEU A 66 24.88 -4.59 15.74
C LEU A 66 25.97 -5.50 15.16
N ARG A 67 25.60 -6.70 14.75
CA ARG A 67 26.45 -7.59 13.93
C ARG A 67 25.59 -8.43 12.99
N THR A 68 26.22 -9.10 12.03
CA THR A 68 25.57 -10.18 11.27
C THR A 68 25.21 -11.34 12.20
N SER A 69 24.09 -12.02 11.94
CA SER A 69 23.57 -13.10 12.79
C SER A 69 23.50 -14.44 12.04
N THR A 70 23.70 -15.52 12.78
CA THR A 70 23.40 -16.90 12.35
C THR A 70 21.91 -17.24 12.47
N GLY A 71 21.11 -16.37 13.09
CA GLY A 71 19.75 -16.64 13.54
C GLY A 71 19.64 -17.11 14.98
N ASP A 72 20.78 -17.33 15.65
CA ASP A 72 20.86 -17.59 17.10
C ASP A 72 21.83 -16.58 17.72
N PRO A 73 21.33 -15.61 18.52
CA PRO A 73 22.18 -14.57 19.09
C PRO A 73 23.15 -15.09 20.16
N THR A 74 22.93 -16.29 20.69
CA THR A 74 23.82 -16.92 21.68
C THR A 74 25.10 -17.47 21.04
N VAL A 75 25.06 -17.72 19.73
CA VAL A 75 26.19 -18.20 18.94
C VAL A 75 26.87 -16.99 18.26
N PRO A 76 28.11 -16.63 18.64
CA PRO A 76 28.82 -15.57 17.95
C PRO A 76 28.97 -15.90 16.46
N ALA A 77 28.53 -15.00 15.58
CA ALA A 77 28.79 -15.12 14.15
C ALA A 77 30.31 -15.17 13.91
N VAL A 78 30.74 -16.04 12.99
CA VAL A 78 32.15 -16.47 12.85
C VAL A 78 33.11 -15.31 12.57
N ASN A 79 32.66 -14.13 12.10
CA ASN A 79 33.50 -12.96 11.86
C ASN A 79 32.70 -11.64 11.87
N GLY A 80 32.41 -11.09 13.04
CA GLY A 80 31.89 -9.73 13.12
C GLY A 80 31.73 -9.25 14.56
N PRO A 81 32.63 -8.41 15.10
CA PRO A 81 32.38 -7.75 16.38
C PRO A 81 31.09 -6.92 16.28
N PHE A 82 30.47 -6.66 17.43
CA PHE A 82 29.37 -5.70 17.47
C PHE A 82 29.90 -4.30 17.12
N THR A 83 29.30 -3.65 16.13
CA THR A 83 29.68 -2.33 15.62
C THR A 83 28.48 -1.38 15.57
N ASP A 84 28.74 -0.08 15.69
CA ASP A 84 27.83 1.00 15.30
C ASP A 84 28.60 2.08 14.52
N PRO A 85 28.16 2.48 13.30
CA PRO A 85 27.11 1.86 12.49
C PRO A 85 27.56 0.53 11.84
N LEU A 86 26.60 -0.34 11.57
CA LEU A 86 26.80 -1.52 10.72
C LEU A 86 26.35 -1.21 9.28
N ASN A 87 27.24 -1.39 8.30
CA ASN A 87 26.93 -1.26 6.87
C ASN A 87 26.85 -2.65 6.24
N ALA A 88 25.75 -2.96 5.55
CA ALA A 88 25.54 -4.26 4.92
C ALA A 88 24.71 -4.14 3.63
N ALA A 89 24.72 -5.21 2.81
CA ALA A 89 23.87 -5.26 1.62
C ALA A 89 22.38 -5.35 2.00
N CYS A 90 22.05 -6.10 3.07
CA CYS A 90 20.69 -6.41 3.49
C CYS A 90 19.90 -7.14 2.39
N ASN A 91 20.42 -8.28 1.93
CA ASN A 91 19.66 -9.17 1.06
C ASN A 91 18.50 -9.78 1.83
N VAL A 92 17.39 -10.09 1.13
CA VAL A 92 16.24 -10.77 1.75
C VAL A 92 16.69 -12.08 2.40
N GLY A 93 16.33 -12.26 3.67
CA GLY A 93 16.75 -13.40 4.49
C GLY A 93 18.02 -13.19 5.30
N ASP A 94 18.79 -12.12 5.06
CA ASP A 94 19.91 -11.74 5.93
C ASP A 94 19.40 -11.47 7.35
N LYS A 95 20.23 -11.80 8.35
CA LYS A 95 19.89 -11.61 9.77
C LYS A 95 20.93 -10.78 10.48
N TYR A 96 20.48 -10.00 11.46
CA TYR A 96 21.33 -9.12 12.26
C TYR A 96 20.96 -9.21 13.73
N ASP A 97 21.96 -9.31 14.60
CA ASP A 97 21.78 -9.26 16.04
C ASP A 97 21.93 -7.80 16.50
N ILE A 98 21.02 -7.38 17.39
CA ILE A 98 21.06 -6.08 18.04
C ILE A 98 21.29 -6.32 19.53
N ARG A 99 22.40 -5.80 20.05
CA ARG A 99 22.78 -5.94 21.45
C ARG A 99 22.58 -4.62 22.18
N THR A 100 21.96 -4.69 23.35
CA THR A 100 22.06 -3.68 24.42
C THR A 100 23.03 -4.18 25.46
N TYR A 101 24.08 -3.41 25.74
CA TYR A 101 25.01 -3.64 26.86
C TYR A 101 24.53 -2.85 28.08
N ILE A 102 24.53 -3.46 29.26
CA ILE A 102 24.11 -2.82 30.51
C ILE A 102 25.17 -3.11 31.56
N HIS A 103 25.74 -2.06 32.12
CA HIS A 103 26.71 -2.16 33.20
C HIS A 103 26.44 -1.07 34.22
N ASN A 104 26.41 -1.45 35.49
CA ASN A 104 26.41 -0.50 36.59
C ASN A 104 27.85 -0.28 37.04
N GLY A 105 28.38 0.90 36.76
CA GLY A 105 29.76 1.27 37.04
C GLY A 105 30.05 1.61 38.50
N ALA A 106 29.10 1.42 39.41
CA ALA A 106 29.36 1.51 40.84
C ALA A 106 30.36 0.44 41.30
N ASP A 107 31.14 0.81 42.30
CA ASP A 107 32.20 0.02 42.92
C ASP A 107 31.58 -1.11 43.78
N ASP A 108 32.11 -2.32 43.63
CA ASP A 108 31.52 -3.53 44.22
C ASP A 108 31.70 -3.61 45.73
N ASP A 109 32.65 -2.85 46.28
CA ASP A 109 32.85 -2.64 47.72
C ASP A 109 31.58 -2.09 48.42
N TYR A 110 30.71 -1.40 47.68
CA TYR A 110 29.47 -0.80 48.22
C TYR A 110 28.21 -1.59 47.88
N ASN A 111 28.34 -2.85 47.43
CA ASN A 111 27.17 -3.70 47.16
C ASN A 111 26.47 -4.17 48.45
N ASP A 112 27.19 -4.30 49.57
CA ASP A 112 26.71 -4.79 50.87
C ASP A 112 25.71 -5.97 50.76
N ASN A 113 26.15 -7.05 50.11
CA ASN A 113 25.33 -8.25 49.86
C ASN A 113 23.95 -7.98 49.21
N GLY A 114 23.82 -6.92 48.43
CA GLY A 114 22.60 -6.54 47.72
C GLY A 114 21.79 -5.45 48.41
N ASN A 115 22.23 -4.95 49.57
CA ASN A 115 21.58 -3.88 50.33
C ASN A 115 22.32 -2.55 50.27
N GLY A 116 23.50 -2.52 49.64
CA GLY A 116 24.37 -1.35 49.66
C GLY A 116 24.02 -0.31 48.60
N THR A 117 24.67 0.84 48.70
CA THR A 117 24.40 2.00 47.84
C THR A 117 24.78 1.77 46.38
N ALA A 118 25.65 0.80 46.06
CA ALA A 118 26.00 0.48 44.68
C ALA A 118 24.90 -0.28 43.92
N ILE A 119 23.86 -0.74 44.60
CA ILE A 119 22.80 -1.56 43.98
C ILE A 119 21.76 -0.68 43.30
N ALA A 120 21.45 -0.99 42.04
CA ALA A 120 20.27 -0.48 41.36
C ALA A 120 19.13 -1.50 41.40
N SER A 121 17.93 -1.04 41.73
CA SER A 121 16.67 -1.77 41.71
C SER A 121 15.77 -1.27 40.58
N ASN A 122 14.73 -2.05 40.25
CA ASN A 122 13.80 -1.79 39.15
C ASN A 122 14.48 -1.46 37.81
N VAL A 123 15.62 -2.11 37.56
CA VAL A 123 16.40 -1.89 36.33
C VAL A 123 15.65 -2.44 35.14
N THR A 124 15.33 -1.52 34.23
CA THR A 124 14.54 -1.79 33.03
C THR A 124 15.30 -1.33 31.80
N VAL A 125 15.20 -2.13 30.74
CA VAL A 125 15.63 -1.75 29.40
C VAL A 125 14.41 -1.62 28.51
N ARG A 126 14.22 -0.44 27.92
CA ARG A 126 13.20 -0.21 26.90
C ARG A 126 13.87 -0.19 25.54
N MET A 127 13.51 -1.14 24.68
CA MET A 127 14.08 -1.29 23.34
C MET A 127 13.12 -0.77 22.29
N THR A 128 13.62 -0.17 21.23
CA THR A 128 12.84 0.26 20.06
C THR A 128 13.53 -0.19 18.79
N ALA A 129 12.81 -0.93 17.96
CA ALA A 129 13.24 -1.47 16.70
C ALA A 129 12.27 -1.05 15.58
N PRO A 130 12.76 -0.53 14.44
CA PRO A 130 11.95 -0.07 13.30
C PRO A 130 11.43 -1.24 12.45
N LEU A 131 10.70 -2.17 13.07
CA LEU A 131 10.13 -3.35 12.42
C LEU A 131 8.98 -2.98 11.48
N GLU A 132 8.79 -3.75 10.41
CA GLU A 132 7.74 -3.56 9.39
C GLU A 132 7.76 -2.16 8.73
N THR A 133 8.87 -1.44 8.83
CA THR A 133 9.09 -0.14 8.18
C THR A 133 9.99 -0.29 6.96
N THR A 134 9.64 0.37 5.85
CA THR A 134 10.47 0.36 4.64
C THR A 134 11.52 1.46 4.73
N SER A 135 12.80 1.09 4.76
CA SER A 135 13.93 2.02 4.82
C SER A 135 15.21 1.35 4.30
N ASN A 136 16.23 2.15 3.98
CA ASN A 136 17.61 1.68 3.81
C ASN A 136 18.49 2.05 5.02
N LYS A 137 17.92 2.70 6.03
CA LYS A 137 18.59 3.08 7.27
C LYS A 137 17.68 2.82 8.45
N PHE A 138 18.10 1.94 9.34
CA PHE A 138 17.35 1.51 10.51
C PHE A 138 18.07 1.95 11.78
N VAL A 139 17.33 2.62 12.67
CA VAL A 139 17.86 3.11 13.95
C VAL A 139 17.20 2.35 15.08
N PHE A 140 17.98 1.52 15.76
CA PHE A 140 17.60 0.83 16.98
C PHE A 140 17.91 1.72 18.17
N ARG A 141 17.09 1.67 19.21
CA ARG A 141 17.29 2.49 20.40
C ARG A 141 17.10 1.66 21.65
N SER A 142 17.90 1.93 22.66
CA SER A 142 17.71 1.38 24.00
C SER A 142 17.76 2.50 25.03
N VAL A 143 16.90 2.39 26.03
CA VAL A 143 16.84 3.28 27.19
C VAL A 143 16.96 2.41 28.43
N ILE A 144 17.95 2.70 29.27
CA ILE A 144 18.18 1.99 30.53
C ILE A 144 17.84 2.93 31.68
N SER A 145 17.02 2.45 32.61
CA SER A 145 16.63 3.19 33.80
C SER A 145 16.56 2.27 35.01
N GLY A 146 16.68 2.85 36.20
CA GLY A 146 16.57 2.15 37.48
C GLY A 146 16.55 3.12 38.65
N THR A 147 16.51 2.58 39.84
CA THR A 147 16.46 3.32 41.11
C THR A 147 17.63 2.86 41.99
N GLY A 148 18.42 3.80 42.49
CA GLY A 148 19.48 3.54 43.46
C GLY A 148 18.96 3.75 44.88
N HIS A 149 19.83 3.57 45.86
CA HIS A 149 19.50 3.79 47.27
C HIS A 149 20.59 4.61 47.95
N ASP A 150 20.20 5.52 48.85
CA ASP A 150 21.14 6.21 49.74
C ASP A 150 21.59 5.29 50.91
N GLU A 151 22.51 5.78 51.76
CA GLU A 151 23.04 5.01 52.90
C GLU A 151 21.98 4.59 53.94
N GLN A 152 20.78 5.20 53.88
CA GLN A 152 19.63 4.89 54.73
C GLN A 152 18.59 4.01 54.01
N GLY A 153 18.89 3.58 52.78
CA GLY A 153 18.01 2.76 51.94
C GLY A 153 16.93 3.53 51.18
N ASN A 154 16.89 4.87 51.27
CA ASN A 154 15.86 5.64 50.56
C ASN A 154 16.13 5.64 49.06
N PRO A 155 15.08 5.53 48.21
CA PRO A 155 15.25 5.51 46.77
C PRO A 155 15.81 6.83 46.24
N VAL A 156 16.85 6.73 45.40
CA VAL A 156 17.48 7.85 44.68
C VAL A 156 17.40 7.59 43.18
N PRO A 157 17.02 8.57 42.34
CA PRO A 157 16.98 8.36 40.90
C PRO A 157 18.35 8.03 40.32
N VAL A 158 18.46 6.96 39.53
CA VAL A 158 19.64 6.71 38.68
C VAL A 158 19.45 7.47 37.38
N THR A 159 20.53 8.08 36.88
CA THR A 159 20.50 8.76 35.58
C THR A 159 20.09 7.77 34.49
N THR A 160 18.99 8.09 33.79
CA THR A 160 18.55 7.31 32.63
C THR A 160 19.50 7.52 31.46
N VAL A 161 20.07 6.43 30.94
CA VAL A 161 20.95 6.47 29.76
C VAL A 161 20.20 6.05 28.50
N ARG A 162 20.60 6.61 27.36
CA ARG A 162 19.95 6.39 26.07
C ARG A 162 21.01 6.29 25.00
N ASP A 163 20.87 5.30 24.15
CA ASP A 163 21.75 5.12 23.01
C ASP A 163 21.00 4.59 21.79
N ARG A 164 21.64 4.68 20.63
CA ARG A 164 21.11 4.24 19.35
C ARG A 164 22.19 3.51 18.55
N GLY A 165 21.79 2.42 17.92
CA GLY A 165 22.60 1.70 16.93
C GLY A 165 21.98 1.82 15.55
N THR A 166 22.81 1.84 14.50
CA THR A 166 22.37 2.06 13.12
C THR A 166 22.77 0.90 12.21
N LEU A 167 21.80 0.36 11.47
CA LEU A 167 22.01 -0.50 10.31
C LEU A 167 21.79 0.31 9.03
N ASN A 168 22.83 0.43 8.20
CA ASN A 168 22.74 1.01 6.87
C ASN A 168 22.74 -0.12 5.82
N CYS A 169 21.69 -0.16 5.01
CA CYS A 169 21.47 -1.13 3.95
C CYS A 169 21.78 -0.53 2.58
N GLY A 170 22.18 -1.37 1.62
CA GLY A 170 22.44 -0.94 0.24
C GLY A 170 21.17 -0.51 -0.52
N SER A 171 20.00 -1.01 -0.12
CA SER A 171 18.70 -0.69 -0.72
C SER A 171 17.59 -0.61 0.33
N ASN A 172 16.42 -0.11 -0.07
CA ASN A 172 15.23 -0.14 0.79
C ASN A 172 14.77 -1.58 1.00
N VAL A 173 14.58 -1.94 2.26
CA VAL A 173 14.07 -3.25 2.70
C VAL A 173 13.11 -3.05 3.88
N GLN A 174 12.51 -4.14 4.37
CA GLN A 174 11.87 -4.17 5.67
C GLN A 174 12.61 -5.11 6.62
N LEU A 175 12.36 -4.96 7.91
CA LEU A 175 12.88 -5.84 8.96
C LEU A 175 11.72 -6.42 9.76
N LYS A 176 11.79 -7.70 10.08
CA LYS A 176 10.92 -8.36 11.06
C LYS A 176 11.76 -8.89 12.22
N LEU A 177 11.16 -9.01 13.40
CA LEU A 177 11.77 -9.76 14.50
C LEU A 177 11.80 -11.25 14.14
N VAL A 178 12.92 -11.92 14.38
CA VAL A 178 12.96 -13.39 14.33
C VAL A 178 12.33 -13.90 15.64
N PRO A 179 11.25 -14.70 15.59
CA PRO A 179 10.57 -15.14 16.79
C PRO A 179 11.48 -15.91 17.75
N HIS A 180 11.27 -15.72 19.05
CA HIS A 180 11.99 -16.38 20.14
C HIS A 180 13.50 -16.13 20.14
N THR A 181 13.94 -14.97 19.66
CA THR A 181 15.37 -14.61 19.64
C THR A 181 15.76 -13.59 20.70
N VAL A 182 14.84 -13.06 21.51
CA VAL A 182 15.23 -12.19 22.61
C VAL A 182 15.91 -13.02 23.70
N HIS A 183 17.18 -12.74 23.93
CA HIS A 183 17.99 -13.40 24.96
C HIS A 183 18.66 -12.41 25.87
N VAL A 184 18.76 -12.78 27.14
CA VAL A 184 19.48 -12.04 28.17
C VAL A 184 20.67 -12.87 28.61
N TYR A 185 21.84 -12.25 28.69
CA TYR A 185 23.04 -12.88 29.24
C TYR A 185 23.50 -12.14 30.49
N SER A 186 23.86 -12.90 31.50
CA SER A 186 24.76 -12.47 32.57
C SER A 186 25.76 -13.58 32.87
N ARG A 187 26.91 -13.22 33.45
CA ARG A 187 27.88 -14.22 33.91
C ARG A 187 27.29 -15.16 34.97
N SER A 188 26.36 -14.69 35.80
CA SER A 188 25.80 -15.49 36.91
C SER A 188 24.88 -16.62 36.47
N TYR A 189 24.20 -16.48 35.34
CA TYR A 189 23.20 -17.46 34.86
C TYR A 189 23.33 -17.85 33.38
N GLY A 190 24.32 -17.32 32.66
CA GLY A 190 24.49 -17.57 31.24
C GLY A 190 23.38 -16.92 30.40
N TRP A 191 23.06 -17.54 29.26
CA TRP A 191 21.99 -17.10 28.37
C TRP A 191 20.64 -17.65 28.82
N ILE A 192 19.63 -16.79 28.84
CA ILE A 192 18.22 -17.13 29.03
C ILE A 192 17.38 -16.47 27.94
N SER A 193 16.22 -17.02 27.64
CA SER A 193 15.26 -16.39 26.73
C SER A 193 14.36 -15.40 27.47
N ALA A 194 13.94 -14.36 26.77
CA ALA A 194 12.90 -13.43 27.19
C ALA A 194 11.78 -13.39 26.13
N ASP A 195 10.64 -12.82 26.51
CA ASP A 195 9.50 -12.71 25.60
C ASP A 195 9.79 -11.71 24.46
N ASP A 196 9.32 -12.01 23.25
CA ASP A 196 9.50 -11.16 22.07
C ASP A 196 8.86 -9.76 22.24
N SER A 197 7.84 -9.64 23.10
CA SER A 197 7.22 -8.35 23.48
C SER A 197 8.18 -7.39 24.17
N ALA A 198 9.36 -7.85 24.60
CA ALA A 198 10.43 -6.98 25.07
C ALA A 198 10.93 -6.02 23.96
N VAL A 199 10.91 -6.43 22.69
CA VAL A 199 11.26 -5.58 21.55
C VAL A 199 10.09 -4.63 21.27
N ASN A 200 10.36 -3.33 21.17
CA ASN A 200 9.33 -2.27 21.21
C ASN A 200 8.53 -2.22 22.52
N GLY A 201 8.95 -2.96 23.55
CA GLY A 201 8.42 -2.95 24.90
C GLY A 201 9.48 -2.59 25.94
N SER A 202 9.28 -3.08 27.15
CA SER A 202 10.17 -2.90 28.28
C SER A 202 10.47 -4.24 28.91
N LEU A 203 11.73 -4.47 29.28
CA LEU A 203 12.20 -5.68 29.92
C LEU A 203 12.82 -5.35 31.27
N LEU A 204 12.34 -6.00 32.32
CA LEU A 204 12.96 -5.96 33.65
C LEU A 204 14.18 -6.89 33.64
N VAL A 205 15.35 -6.40 34.03
CA VAL A 205 16.62 -7.15 33.94
C VAL A 205 17.33 -7.19 35.30
N GLY A 206 18.10 -8.25 35.54
CA GLY A 206 18.89 -8.38 36.78
C GLY A 206 20.18 -9.15 36.56
N SER A 207 21.26 -8.77 37.26
CA SER A 207 22.60 -9.29 36.99
C SER A 207 22.81 -10.69 37.55
N ARG A 208 22.30 -10.96 38.75
CA ARG A 208 22.48 -12.27 39.42
C ARG A 208 21.26 -13.17 39.35
N THR A 209 20.08 -12.57 39.31
CA THR A 209 18.80 -13.28 39.22
C THR A 209 18.05 -12.77 37.99
N PRO A 210 17.70 -13.63 37.03
CA PRO A 210 16.90 -13.28 35.87
C PRO A 210 15.65 -12.47 36.21
N GLY A 211 15.46 -11.33 35.55
CA GLY A 211 14.25 -10.52 35.68
C GLY A 211 13.99 -9.91 37.05
N SER A 212 14.96 -9.92 37.98
CA SER A 212 14.75 -9.39 39.33
C SER A 212 14.62 -7.87 39.40
N GLY A 213 15.07 -7.16 38.37
CA GLY A 213 15.23 -5.71 38.41
C GLY A 213 16.46 -5.26 39.20
N VAL A 214 17.30 -6.17 39.69
CA VAL A 214 18.45 -5.85 40.55
C VAL A 214 19.75 -5.95 39.76
N GLN A 215 20.44 -4.83 39.65
CA GLN A 215 21.75 -4.72 38.99
C GLN A 215 22.83 -4.36 40.02
N TRP A 216 23.78 -5.26 40.18
CA TRP A 216 24.93 -5.07 41.07
C TRP A 216 25.98 -4.18 40.41
N GLY A 217 26.72 -3.41 41.22
CA GLY A 217 27.91 -2.70 40.78
C GLY A 217 29.05 -3.69 40.63
N CYS A 218 29.61 -3.83 39.43
CA CYS A 218 30.81 -4.60 39.07
C CYS A 218 30.79 -4.86 37.55
N PHE A 219 31.97 -4.83 36.90
CA PHE A 219 32.12 -5.23 35.49
C PHE A 219 31.66 -6.67 35.22
N PHE A 220 31.82 -7.58 36.18
CA PHE A 220 31.40 -8.97 36.04
C PHE A 220 29.89 -9.19 36.17
N ASP A 221 29.17 -8.21 36.71
CA ASP A 221 27.71 -8.21 36.85
C ASP A 221 27.01 -7.57 35.63
N ARG A 222 27.73 -7.30 34.53
CA ARG A 222 27.12 -6.78 33.29
C ARG A 222 26.02 -7.70 32.73
N ILE A 223 25.06 -7.08 32.05
CA ILE A 223 23.98 -7.76 31.33
C ILE A 223 24.08 -7.43 29.85
N LEU A 224 23.87 -8.44 28.99
CA LEU A 224 23.62 -8.23 27.56
C LEU A 224 22.17 -8.60 27.26
N VAL A 225 21.47 -7.79 26.49
CA VAL A 225 20.18 -8.14 25.89
C VAL A 225 20.35 -8.15 24.39
N VAL A 226 20.11 -9.29 23.75
CA VAL A 226 20.30 -9.45 22.30
C VAL A 226 19.04 -10.02 21.67
N TYR A 227 18.64 -9.48 20.53
CA TYR A 227 17.58 -10.04 19.68
C TYR A 227 17.98 -9.99 18.22
N THR A 228 17.36 -10.83 17.40
CA THR A 228 17.71 -10.97 15.98
C THR A 228 16.58 -10.43 15.10
N VAL A 229 16.93 -9.62 14.10
CA VAL A 229 16.02 -9.21 13.03
C VAL A 229 16.39 -9.89 11.72
N GLU A 230 15.40 -10.09 10.86
CA GLU A 230 15.56 -10.65 9.52
C GLU A 230 15.07 -9.65 8.48
N VAL A 231 15.81 -9.55 7.37
CA VAL A 231 15.44 -8.72 6.23
C VAL A 231 14.30 -9.38 5.45
N THR A 232 13.23 -8.63 5.26
CA THR A 232 12.08 -9.02 4.45
C THR A 232 11.98 -8.16 3.17
N PRO A 233 11.39 -8.70 2.09
CA PRO A 233 11.15 -7.91 0.89
C PRO A 233 10.20 -6.76 1.22
N VAL A 234 10.37 -5.63 0.52
CA VAL A 234 9.43 -4.51 0.63
C VAL A 234 8.03 -4.98 0.20
N PRO A 235 6.98 -4.78 1.01
CA PRO A 235 5.61 -5.09 0.64
C PRO A 235 5.25 -4.31 -0.63
N VAL A 236 4.90 -5.06 -1.67
CA VAL A 236 4.38 -4.46 -2.90
C VAL A 236 2.91 -4.10 -2.67
N VAL A 237 2.56 -2.83 -2.88
CA VAL A 237 1.16 -2.38 -2.76
C VAL A 237 0.39 -2.90 -3.98
N PRO A 238 -0.71 -3.68 -3.79
CA PRO A 238 -1.54 -4.14 -4.89
C PRO A 238 -2.07 -2.97 -5.70
N ALA A 239 -1.95 -3.05 -7.03
CA ALA A 239 -2.44 -2.01 -7.94
C ALA A 239 -3.45 -2.63 -8.90
N TYR A 240 -4.65 -2.04 -8.93
CA TYR A 240 -5.77 -2.51 -9.73
C TYR A 240 -6.62 -1.33 -10.23
N THR A 241 -6.91 -1.28 -11.52
CA THR A 241 -7.67 -0.20 -12.15
C THR A 241 -8.49 -0.73 -13.32
N CYS A 242 -9.62 -0.08 -13.54
CA CYS A 242 -10.28 -0.12 -14.83
C CYS A 242 -9.65 0.98 -15.70
N ASP A 243 -9.03 0.61 -16.82
CA ASP A 243 -8.20 1.55 -17.60
C ASP A 243 -9.03 2.24 -18.68
N VAL A 244 -9.74 1.46 -19.49
CA VAL A 244 -10.63 1.98 -20.54
C VAL A 244 -11.68 0.94 -20.95
N LEU A 245 -12.87 1.44 -21.28
CA LEU A 245 -13.91 0.70 -21.97
C LEU A 245 -14.11 1.31 -23.37
N THR A 246 -13.94 0.51 -24.41
CA THR A 246 -14.18 0.94 -25.80
C THR A 246 -15.37 0.22 -26.40
N ALA A 247 -16.10 0.90 -27.29
CA ALA A 247 -17.19 0.32 -28.06
C ALA A 247 -16.91 0.37 -29.57
N GLU A 248 -17.21 -0.73 -30.26
CA GLU A 248 -17.15 -0.87 -31.71
C GLU A 248 -18.55 -1.18 -32.23
N SER A 249 -19.05 -0.41 -33.21
CA SER A 249 -20.34 -0.70 -33.85
C SER A 249 -20.19 -1.88 -34.80
N LEU A 250 -21.07 -2.88 -34.64
CA LEU A 250 -21.22 -4.02 -35.55
C LEU A 250 -22.41 -3.85 -36.50
N GLY A 251 -23.04 -2.66 -36.50
CA GLY A 251 -24.25 -2.37 -37.26
C GLY A 251 -25.52 -2.91 -36.63
N ASN A 252 -26.68 -2.44 -37.12
CA ASN A 252 -28.00 -2.88 -36.66
C ASN A 252 -28.17 -2.94 -35.14
N ARG A 253 -27.85 -1.82 -34.47
CA ARG A 253 -27.91 -1.67 -33.00
C ARG A 253 -27.04 -2.64 -32.20
N ARG A 254 -26.10 -3.34 -32.83
CA ARG A 254 -25.17 -4.26 -32.16
C ARG A 254 -23.82 -3.58 -31.95
N PHE A 255 -23.26 -3.73 -30.76
CA PHE A 255 -21.95 -3.20 -30.39
C PHE A 255 -21.10 -4.26 -29.71
N ARG A 256 -19.80 -4.21 -29.95
CA ARG A 256 -18.79 -4.95 -29.19
C ARG A 256 -18.12 -4.01 -28.20
N TYR A 257 -18.10 -4.42 -26.95
CA TYR A 257 -17.42 -3.72 -25.87
C TYR A 257 -16.13 -4.44 -25.53
N THR A 258 -15.04 -3.70 -25.39
CA THR A 258 -13.74 -4.24 -24.98
C THR A 258 -13.22 -3.46 -23.79
N LEU A 259 -12.92 -4.19 -22.71
CA LEU A 259 -12.37 -3.68 -21.46
C LEU A 259 -10.86 -3.88 -21.43
N ARG A 260 -10.13 -2.85 -20.98
CA ARG A 260 -8.74 -2.98 -20.52
C ARG A 260 -8.65 -2.60 -19.04
N TYR A 261 -7.79 -3.30 -18.33
CA TYR A 261 -7.58 -3.13 -16.90
C TYR A 261 -6.12 -3.40 -16.54
N THR A 262 -5.70 -2.87 -15.39
CA THR A 262 -4.42 -3.20 -14.78
C THR A 262 -4.67 -4.01 -13.50
N ALA A 263 -3.90 -5.07 -13.29
CA ALA A 263 -3.89 -5.87 -12.07
C ALA A 263 -2.46 -6.37 -11.81
N THR A 264 -1.79 -5.80 -10.80
CA THR A 264 -0.38 -6.10 -10.47
C THR A 264 -0.17 -6.17 -8.96
N ASN A 265 1.02 -6.60 -8.54
CA ASN A 265 1.43 -6.63 -7.13
C ASN A 265 0.46 -7.41 -6.22
N GLY A 266 -0.02 -8.57 -6.69
CA GLY A 266 -0.93 -9.43 -5.93
C GLY A 266 -2.42 -9.16 -6.12
N ALA A 267 -2.79 -8.19 -6.96
CA ALA A 267 -4.15 -8.06 -7.46
C ALA A 267 -4.39 -8.97 -8.68
N THR A 268 -5.54 -9.64 -8.73
CA THR A 268 -5.95 -10.45 -9.89
C THR A 268 -7.37 -10.11 -10.32
N PHE A 269 -7.63 -10.03 -11.62
CA PHE A 269 -8.98 -9.83 -12.16
C PHE A 269 -9.91 -10.98 -11.79
N LYS A 270 -11.16 -10.66 -11.40
CA LYS A 270 -12.19 -11.63 -11.07
C LYS A 270 -13.29 -11.65 -12.12
N ASP A 271 -14.01 -10.54 -12.23
CA ASP A 271 -15.16 -10.36 -13.10
C ASP A 271 -15.36 -8.88 -13.43
N VAL A 272 -16.23 -8.60 -14.39
CA VAL A 272 -16.72 -7.27 -14.74
C VAL A 272 -18.23 -7.33 -14.85
N THR A 273 -18.89 -6.28 -14.37
CA THR A 273 -20.30 -6.01 -14.67
C THR A 273 -20.41 -4.88 -15.68
N TYR A 274 -20.99 -5.18 -16.84
CA TYR A 274 -21.37 -4.22 -17.87
C TYR A 274 -22.81 -3.78 -17.63
N GLU A 275 -23.04 -2.48 -17.53
CA GLU A 275 -24.36 -1.85 -17.50
C GLU A 275 -24.55 -1.07 -18.80
N PHE A 276 -25.40 -1.55 -19.72
CA PHE A 276 -25.44 -1.04 -21.10
C PHE A 276 -26.21 0.26 -21.31
N GLY A 277 -26.89 0.76 -20.26
CA GLY A 277 -27.65 2.00 -20.28
C GLY A 277 -29.09 1.90 -20.82
N ASP A 278 -29.52 0.73 -21.28
CA ASP A 278 -30.89 0.42 -21.70
C ASP A 278 -31.69 -0.39 -20.66
N GLY A 279 -31.10 -0.58 -19.47
CA GLY A 279 -31.62 -1.42 -18.39
C GLY A 279 -31.06 -2.85 -18.38
N ALA A 280 -30.38 -3.28 -19.44
CA ALA A 280 -29.68 -4.56 -19.46
C ALA A 280 -28.34 -4.47 -18.70
N LYS A 281 -27.97 -5.58 -18.05
CA LYS A 281 -26.70 -5.75 -17.36
C LYS A 281 -26.16 -7.16 -17.56
N GLU A 282 -24.85 -7.30 -17.64
CA GLU A 282 -24.16 -8.58 -17.77
C GLU A 282 -22.94 -8.62 -16.85
N THR A 283 -22.86 -9.63 -15.98
CA THR A 283 -21.67 -9.92 -15.19
C THR A 283 -20.95 -11.13 -15.76
N THR A 284 -19.68 -10.99 -16.08
CA THR A 284 -18.90 -12.03 -16.77
C THR A 284 -17.41 -11.92 -16.46
N THR A 285 -16.67 -12.99 -16.73
CA THR A 285 -15.21 -13.02 -16.68
C THR A 285 -14.56 -12.65 -18.02
N ALA A 286 -15.37 -12.50 -19.08
CA ALA A 286 -14.90 -12.03 -20.37
C ALA A 286 -14.64 -10.51 -20.35
N THR A 287 -13.52 -10.08 -20.91
CA THR A 287 -13.21 -8.65 -21.10
C THR A 287 -13.80 -8.08 -22.38
N THR A 288 -14.36 -8.94 -23.24
CA THR A 288 -15.04 -8.55 -24.47
C THR A 288 -16.43 -9.16 -24.49
N VAL A 289 -17.44 -8.32 -24.66
CA VAL A 289 -18.86 -8.72 -24.75
C VAL A 289 -19.51 -8.03 -25.94
N GLU A 290 -20.62 -8.59 -26.42
CA GLU A 290 -21.44 -7.95 -27.45
C GLU A 290 -22.86 -7.76 -26.93
N HIS A 291 -23.46 -6.62 -27.25
CA HIS A 291 -24.83 -6.29 -26.86
C HIS A 291 -25.62 -5.75 -28.04
N VAL A 292 -26.91 -6.08 -28.12
CA VAL A 292 -27.85 -5.60 -29.13
C VAL A 292 -28.92 -4.77 -28.44
N TYR A 293 -29.04 -3.50 -28.84
CA TYR A 293 -30.06 -2.61 -28.30
C TYR A 293 -31.42 -2.87 -28.93
N GLY A 294 -32.46 -2.95 -28.09
CA GLY A 294 -33.82 -3.20 -28.53
C GLY A 294 -34.50 -2.02 -29.23
N GLN A 295 -33.98 -0.80 -29.08
CA GLN A 295 -34.50 0.44 -29.65
C GLN A 295 -33.37 1.33 -30.19
N ASP A 296 -33.72 2.23 -31.10
CA ASP A 296 -32.81 3.29 -31.53
C ASP A 296 -32.64 4.31 -30.40
N GLY A 297 -31.42 4.82 -30.19
CA GLY A 297 -31.15 5.76 -29.12
C GLY A 297 -29.67 5.90 -28.75
N ASN A 298 -29.41 6.82 -27.82
CA ASN A 298 -28.09 7.04 -27.26
C ASN A 298 -28.00 6.35 -25.89
N TYR A 299 -27.00 5.49 -25.72
CA TYR A 299 -26.83 4.68 -24.52
C TYR A 299 -25.44 4.86 -23.95
N THR A 300 -25.34 4.88 -22.62
CA THR A 300 -24.06 4.96 -21.91
C THR A 300 -23.79 3.62 -21.25
N THR A 301 -22.78 2.92 -21.74
CA THR A 301 -22.32 1.67 -21.16
C THR A 301 -21.24 1.94 -20.11
N LYS A 302 -21.39 1.36 -18.91
CA LYS A 302 -20.41 1.43 -17.81
C LYS A 302 -19.89 0.04 -17.48
N ALA A 303 -18.58 -0.07 -17.21
CA ALA A 303 -17.95 -1.29 -16.73
C ALA A 303 -17.49 -1.12 -15.27
N THR A 304 -17.96 -1.99 -14.39
CA THR A 304 -17.54 -2.09 -12.99
C THR A 304 -16.70 -3.35 -12.82
N VAL A 305 -15.39 -3.19 -12.58
CA VAL A 305 -14.44 -4.32 -12.53
C VAL A 305 -14.18 -4.74 -11.09
N THR A 306 -14.23 -6.04 -10.83
CA THR A 306 -13.93 -6.66 -9.54
C THR A 306 -12.59 -7.38 -9.61
N PHE A 307 -11.77 -7.19 -8.58
CA PHE A 307 -10.49 -7.86 -8.39
C PHE A 307 -10.49 -8.68 -7.12
N MET A 308 -9.61 -9.68 -7.04
CA MET A 308 -9.21 -10.32 -5.81
C MET A 308 -7.88 -9.70 -5.35
N VAL A 309 -7.85 -9.20 -4.11
CA VAL A 309 -6.66 -8.66 -3.46
C VAL A 309 -6.57 -9.30 -2.08
N ASN A 310 -5.45 -10.00 -1.80
CA ASN A 310 -5.24 -10.69 -0.52
C ASN A 310 -6.42 -11.62 -0.12
N GLY A 311 -7.04 -12.30 -1.09
CA GLY A 311 -8.19 -13.19 -0.87
C GLY A 311 -9.54 -12.48 -0.69
N GLN A 312 -9.59 -11.15 -0.74
CA GLN A 312 -10.82 -10.36 -0.64
C GLN A 312 -11.24 -9.78 -2.00
N MET A 313 -12.55 -9.70 -2.24
CA MET A 313 -13.10 -9.01 -3.41
C MET A 313 -13.07 -7.50 -3.20
N VAL A 314 -12.51 -6.78 -4.16
CA VAL A 314 -12.49 -5.32 -4.19
C VAL A 314 -12.92 -4.82 -5.57
N THR A 315 -13.64 -3.71 -5.60
CA THR A 315 -14.03 -3.07 -6.87
C THR A 315 -12.98 -2.03 -7.25
N ALA A 316 -12.68 -1.91 -8.54
CA ALA A 316 -11.81 -0.84 -9.05
C ALA A 316 -12.33 0.55 -8.62
N PRO A 317 -11.44 1.50 -8.30
CA PRO A 317 -11.83 2.90 -8.18
C PRO A 317 -12.57 3.37 -9.44
N VAL A 318 -13.58 4.23 -9.26
CA VAL A 318 -14.37 4.76 -10.37
C VAL A 318 -13.47 5.55 -11.32
N ASN A 319 -13.39 5.11 -12.58
CA ASN A 319 -12.69 5.80 -13.64
C ASN A 319 -13.70 6.14 -14.77
N PRO A 320 -13.89 7.43 -15.12
CA PRO A 320 -14.78 7.82 -16.22
C PRO A 320 -14.42 7.18 -17.57
N ALA A 321 -13.16 6.81 -17.80
CA ALA A 321 -12.72 6.12 -19.02
C ALA A 321 -13.31 4.71 -19.16
N CYS A 322 -13.87 4.14 -18.09
CA CYS A 322 -14.61 2.88 -18.10
C CYS A 322 -16.11 3.06 -18.33
N SER A 323 -16.46 4.18 -18.95
CA SER A 323 -17.78 4.47 -19.48
C SER A 323 -17.62 4.92 -20.92
N THR A 324 -18.49 4.44 -21.81
CA THR A 324 -18.52 4.86 -23.21
C THR A 324 -19.96 5.08 -23.67
N GLN A 325 -20.17 6.06 -24.54
CA GLN A 325 -21.47 6.34 -25.13
C GLN A 325 -21.54 5.79 -26.55
N VAL A 326 -22.66 5.19 -26.91
CA VAL A 326 -22.93 4.68 -28.26
C VAL A 326 -24.27 5.21 -28.76
N SER A 327 -24.42 5.27 -30.09
CA SER A 327 -25.67 5.62 -30.76
C SER A 327 -26.16 4.41 -31.55
N ALA A 328 -27.14 3.70 -31.00
CA ALA A 328 -27.74 2.54 -31.65
C ALA A 328 -28.77 3.01 -32.66
N ASN A 329 -28.62 2.60 -33.93
CA ASN A 329 -29.51 2.97 -35.00
C ASN A 329 -29.81 1.74 -35.87
N THR A 330 -31.06 1.65 -36.33
CA THR A 330 -31.47 0.64 -37.31
C THR A 330 -31.14 1.16 -38.72
N PRO A 331 -30.40 0.40 -39.54
CA PRO A 331 -30.17 0.77 -40.93
C PRO A 331 -31.51 1.00 -41.63
N LYS A 332 -31.70 2.17 -42.24
CA LYS A 332 -32.88 2.42 -43.07
C LYS A 332 -32.69 1.70 -44.39
N ASP A 333 -33.65 0.86 -44.77
CA ASP A 333 -33.71 0.30 -46.12
C ASP A 333 -33.85 1.44 -47.13
N ASN A 334 -33.14 1.33 -48.25
CA ASN A 334 -33.32 2.22 -49.39
C ASN A 334 -34.58 1.83 -50.19
N CYS A 335 -35.14 2.81 -50.89
CA CYS A 335 -36.33 2.64 -51.72
C CYS A 335 -36.08 1.64 -52.85
N PRO A 336 -36.96 0.65 -53.06
CA PRO A 336 -36.80 -0.35 -54.13
C PRO A 336 -37.19 0.16 -55.52
N ILE A 337 -37.65 1.42 -55.65
CA ILE A 337 -38.10 1.99 -56.93
C ILE A 337 -36.88 2.42 -57.75
N PRO A 338 -36.72 1.93 -59.00
CA PRO A 338 -35.65 2.35 -59.89
C PRO A 338 -35.64 3.87 -60.10
N GLY A 339 -34.48 4.52 -59.88
CA GLY A 339 -34.31 5.98 -59.95
C GLY A 339 -34.66 6.74 -58.66
N LYS A 340 -35.02 6.04 -57.58
CA LYS A 340 -35.34 6.60 -56.25
C LYS A 340 -34.57 5.89 -55.12
N GLU A 341 -33.55 5.11 -55.44
CA GLU A 341 -32.78 4.28 -54.51
C GLU A 341 -32.01 5.11 -53.47
N ASN A 342 -31.86 6.41 -53.70
CA ASN A 342 -31.30 7.38 -52.75
C ASN A 342 -32.28 7.80 -51.65
N LEU A 343 -33.56 7.42 -51.75
CA LEU A 343 -34.58 7.74 -50.75
C LEU A 343 -34.71 6.59 -49.74
N PRO A 344 -34.94 6.90 -48.46
CA PRO A 344 -35.40 5.90 -47.50
C PRO A 344 -36.69 5.22 -47.97
N LYS A 345 -36.84 3.91 -47.73
CA LYS A 345 -38.02 3.12 -48.09
C LYS A 345 -39.33 3.68 -47.52
N ASP A 346 -39.25 4.35 -46.38
CA ASP A 346 -40.34 5.03 -45.68
C ASP A 346 -40.64 6.44 -46.21
N SER A 347 -39.88 6.95 -47.18
CA SER A 347 -40.11 8.27 -47.78
C SER A 347 -41.49 8.35 -48.46
N PRO A 348 -42.26 9.44 -48.28
CA PRO A 348 -43.50 9.67 -49.03
C PRO A 348 -43.31 9.61 -50.55
N GLU A 349 -42.12 9.95 -51.01
CA GLU A 349 -41.73 9.91 -52.42
C GLU A 349 -41.37 8.49 -52.91
N CYS A 350 -41.20 7.52 -52.00
CA CYS A 350 -41.04 6.09 -52.27
C CYS A 350 -42.39 5.36 -52.38
N ARG A 351 -43.39 6.00 -52.99
CA ARG A 351 -44.68 5.41 -53.31
C ARG A 351 -44.88 5.47 -54.83
N LEU A 352 -45.37 4.39 -55.43
CA LEU A 352 -45.81 4.42 -56.82
C LEU A 352 -47.03 5.37 -56.91
N PRO A 353 -47.11 6.24 -57.93
CA PRO A 353 -48.28 7.08 -58.13
C PRO A 353 -49.52 6.18 -58.31
N ASP A 354 -50.61 6.53 -57.64
CA ASP A 354 -51.89 5.83 -57.73
C ASP A 354 -52.54 6.18 -59.07
N THR A 355 -52.02 5.61 -60.15
CA THR A 355 -52.67 5.68 -61.47
C THR A 355 -53.84 4.69 -61.42
N GLY A 356 -54.93 5.14 -60.81
CA GLY A 356 -56.18 4.39 -60.77
C GLY A 356 -56.50 3.84 -62.16
N ILE A 357 -56.71 2.51 -62.22
CA ILE A 357 -56.88 1.72 -63.45
C ILE A 357 -57.97 2.30 -64.39
N GLY A 358 -58.86 3.17 -63.90
CA GLY A 358 -59.88 3.84 -64.71
C GLY A 358 -59.38 4.80 -65.79
N GLU A 359 -58.25 5.50 -65.60
CA GLU A 359 -57.83 6.57 -66.53
C GLU A 359 -57.10 6.04 -67.78
N LEU A 360 -56.32 4.96 -67.63
CA LEU A 360 -55.65 4.28 -68.75
C LEU A 360 -56.65 3.61 -69.70
N PHE A 361 -57.71 2.98 -69.18
CA PHE A 361 -58.73 2.39 -70.06
C PHE A 361 -59.54 3.46 -70.82
N GLY A 362 -59.77 4.64 -70.24
CA GLY A 362 -60.44 5.76 -70.93
C GLY A 362 -59.66 6.29 -72.13
N LEU A 363 -58.33 6.37 -72.03
CA LEU A 363 -57.48 6.87 -73.12
C LEU A 363 -57.33 5.85 -74.26
N PHE A 364 -57.20 4.55 -73.94
CA PHE A 364 -57.09 3.50 -74.96
C PHE A 364 -58.43 3.19 -75.66
N THR A 365 -59.58 3.34 -74.98
CA THR A 365 -60.89 3.18 -75.63
C THR A 365 -61.22 4.34 -76.57
N ALA A 366 -60.92 5.59 -76.20
CA ALA A 366 -61.16 6.76 -77.05
C ALA A 366 -60.35 6.74 -78.35
N THR A 367 -59.08 6.35 -78.29
CA THR A 367 -58.20 6.25 -79.47
C THR A 367 -58.61 5.12 -80.42
N THR A 368 -59.08 3.99 -79.88
CA THR A 368 -59.51 2.84 -80.69
C THR A 368 -60.82 3.15 -81.45
N VAL A 369 -61.77 3.85 -80.81
CA VAL A 369 -63.04 4.26 -81.47
C VAL A 369 -62.79 5.32 -82.54
N ALA A 370 -61.95 6.32 -82.28
CA ALA A 370 -61.61 7.34 -83.27
C ALA A 370 -60.85 6.76 -84.48
N GLY A 371 -59.93 5.82 -84.24
CA GLY A 371 -59.22 5.10 -85.31
C GLY A 371 -60.14 4.25 -86.18
N ALA A 372 -61.10 3.55 -85.57
CA ALA A 372 -62.09 2.75 -86.30
C ALA A 372 -63.04 3.62 -87.14
N ALA A 373 -63.48 4.77 -86.62
CA ALA A 373 -64.30 5.74 -87.36
C ALA A 373 -63.54 6.36 -88.54
N ALA A 374 -62.28 6.75 -88.34
CA ALA A 374 -61.43 7.29 -89.40
C ALA A 374 -61.15 6.24 -90.51
N HIS A 375 -60.90 4.99 -90.13
CA HIS A 375 -60.72 3.89 -91.09
C HIS A 375 -62.00 3.62 -91.88
N HIS A 376 -63.18 3.68 -91.24
CA HIS A 376 -64.46 3.47 -91.92
C HIS A 376 -64.75 4.57 -92.97
N VAL A 377 -64.49 5.83 -92.64
CA VAL A 377 -64.63 6.96 -93.59
C VAL A 377 -63.61 6.92 -94.72
N TYR A 378 -62.38 6.46 -94.46
CA TYR A 378 -61.36 6.31 -95.50
C TYR A 378 -61.68 5.14 -96.45
N SER A 379 -62.16 4.01 -95.93
CA SER A 379 -62.47 2.81 -96.73
C SER A 379 -63.68 2.97 -97.67
N THR A 380 -64.61 3.86 -97.35
CA THR A 380 -65.83 4.12 -98.15
C THR A 380 -65.63 5.14 -99.28
N ARG A 381 -64.50 5.88 -99.29
CA ARG A 381 -64.18 6.89 -100.33
C ARG A 381 -63.37 6.36 -101.51
N LYS A 382 -63.02 5.06 -101.57
CA LYS A 382 -62.17 4.48 -102.63
C LYS A 382 -62.88 3.55 -103.64
N PHE A 383 -64.22 3.54 -103.69
CA PHE A 383 -65.00 2.71 -104.62
C PHE A 383 -65.97 3.47 -105.55
N THR A 384 -65.70 4.75 -105.81
CA THR A 384 -66.35 5.49 -106.90
C THR A 384 -65.27 6.22 -107.69
N ASP A 385 -64.63 5.48 -108.60
CA ASP A 385 -64.02 5.96 -109.85
C ASP A 385 -63.26 4.80 -110.50
N SER A 386 -63.99 3.93 -111.22
CA SER A 386 -63.53 3.10 -112.36
C SER A 386 -64.74 2.33 -112.91
N LEU A 387 -65.06 2.62 -114.19
CA LEU A 387 -66.02 2.03 -115.14
C LEU A 387 -66.68 0.67 -114.83
#